data_AF-A0A379SW53-F1
#
_entry.id   AF-A0A379SW53-F1
#
_cell.length_a   1.000
_cell.length_b   1.000
_cell.length_c   1.000
_cell.angle_alpha   90.00
_cell.angle_beta   90.00
_cell.angle_gamma   90.00
#
_symmetry.space_group_name_H-M   'P 1'
#
loop_
_entity.id
_entity.type
_entity.pdbx_description
1 polymer ?
#
loop_
_entity_poly.entity_id
_entity_poly.type
_entity_poly.pdbx_seq_one_letter_code
_entity_poly.pdbx_strand_id
1 'polypeptide(L)'
;MRQQTALQLFMPLGHAVLFAWEQSDINDPFAGLHATFGDLLTCRPTSNVMNYIQQAIEHALPSGSPGFDVLNVPLQIQFSQLQEALLAGQFTLTTPLHAVCEAISYYHCDILLVTGRPACLPGVQALIQHLQPVPVNRIVWMDKYQVHEWYPFNQQGRIGNPKSTAAVGAMLCSLALDLRLPRFNFKAADIGAYSTIRYLGVLDNTVNTLRDENIWYHEIDLDNPDATLDARLHFPLRGNVTLGFRQLANSRWPATPLYSLSINSAELAKTIAGDGVLNVRLKLHGKSKDSPPESFILSDAWLQDGTPIAADALTLKLNTLADRRHSGSHYWIDSGSVYLK
;
A
#
# COMPACT_ATOMS: atom_id res chain seq x y z
N MET A 1 -12.97 -1.15 -21.08
CA MET A 1 -12.82 -2.62 -21.18
C MET A 1 -11.54 -3.14 -20.53
N ARG A 2 -10.36 -2.53 -20.72
CA ARG A 2 -9.10 -2.93 -20.04
C ARG A 2 -9.23 -3.20 -18.53
N GLN A 3 -9.88 -2.30 -17.79
CA GLN A 3 -10.13 -2.48 -16.35
C GLN A 3 -10.95 -3.74 -16.06
N GLN A 4 -12.03 -3.96 -16.81
CA GLN A 4 -12.89 -5.13 -16.64
C GLN A 4 -12.16 -6.43 -16.99
N THR A 5 -11.26 -6.42 -17.97
CA THR A 5 -10.36 -7.54 -18.24
C THR A 5 -9.45 -7.83 -17.03
N ALA A 6 -8.84 -6.82 -16.42
CA ALA A 6 -8.03 -7.01 -15.23
C ALA A 6 -8.83 -7.58 -14.06
N LEU A 7 -10.02 -7.04 -13.78
CA LEU A 7 -10.89 -7.46 -12.68
C LEU A 7 -11.46 -8.88 -12.88
N GLN A 8 -11.87 -9.24 -14.10
CA GLN A 8 -12.58 -10.49 -14.36
C GLN A 8 -11.66 -11.65 -14.80
N LEU A 9 -10.46 -11.35 -15.30
CA LEU A 9 -9.50 -12.36 -15.77
C LEU A 9 -8.23 -12.36 -14.92
N PHE A 10 -7.43 -11.29 -14.97
CA PHE A 10 -6.07 -11.32 -14.40
C PHE A 10 -6.02 -11.34 -12.88
N MET A 11 -6.91 -10.63 -12.19
CA MET A 11 -6.96 -10.65 -10.72
C MET A 11 -7.38 -12.02 -10.16
N PRO A 12 -8.46 -12.67 -10.62
CA PRO A 12 -8.79 -14.02 -10.19
C PRO A 12 -7.67 -15.03 -10.48
N LEU A 13 -7.02 -14.95 -11.65
CA LEU A 13 -5.86 -15.80 -11.96
C LEU A 13 -4.70 -15.56 -10.99
N GLY A 14 -4.36 -14.30 -10.72
CA GLY A 14 -3.33 -13.95 -9.74
C GLY A 14 -3.65 -14.46 -8.34
N HIS A 15 -4.91 -14.33 -7.90
CA HIS A 15 -5.37 -14.91 -6.63
C HIS A 15 -5.28 -16.44 -6.62
N ALA A 16 -5.62 -17.12 -7.71
CA ALA A 16 -5.50 -18.57 -7.81
C ALA A 16 -4.04 -19.02 -7.68
N VAL A 17 -3.10 -18.32 -8.31
CA VAL A 17 -1.66 -18.56 -8.17
C VAL A 17 -1.19 -18.37 -6.73
N LEU A 18 -1.52 -17.23 -6.11
CA LEU A 18 -1.12 -16.93 -4.73
C LEU A 18 -1.73 -17.92 -3.73
N PHE A 19 -3.00 -18.29 -3.93
CA PHE A 19 -3.68 -19.26 -3.08
C PHE A 19 -3.05 -20.65 -3.20
N ALA A 20 -2.78 -21.12 -4.43
CA ALA A 20 -2.14 -22.40 -4.64
C ALA A 20 -0.72 -22.44 -4.05
N TRP A 21 0.03 -21.33 -4.16
CA TRP A 21 1.34 -21.21 -3.54
C TRP A 21 1.25 -21.20 -2.01
N GLU A 22 0.27 -20.50 -1.42
CA GLU A 22 0.02 -20.50 0.03
C GLU A 22 -0.27 -21.91 0.58
N GLN A 23 -0.99 -22.75 -0.19
CA GLN A 23 -1.32 -24.13 0.20
C GLN A 23 -0.24 -25.16 -0.14
N SER A 24 0.85 -24.75 -0.79
CA SER A 24 1.90 -25.68 -1.24
C SER A 24 2.73 -26.22 -0.08
N ASP A 25 3.24 -27.44 -0.23
CA ASP A 25 4.29 -27.96 0.64
C ASP A 25 5.64 -27.38 0.19
N ILE A 26 6.25 -26.58 1.06
CA ILE A 26 7.55 -25.95 0.81
C ILE A 26 8.70 -26.96 0.64
N ASN A 27 8.50 -28.21 1.05
CA ASN A 27 9.50 -29.27 0.92
C ASN A 27 9.33 -30.07 -0.38
N ASP A 28 8.26 -29.85 -1.15
CA ASP A 28 8.06 -30.51 -2.43
C ASP A 28 8.67 -29.66 -3.56
N PRO A 29 9.81 -30.08 -4.16
CA PRO A 29 10.47 -29.34 -5.23
C PRO A 29 9.66 -29.33 -6.54
N PHE A 30 8.67 -30.20 -6.67
CA PHE A 30 7.78 -30.28 -7.83
C PHE A 30 6.45 -29.54 -7.62
N ALA A 31 6.28 -28.89 -6.47
CA ALA A 31 5.08 -28.11 -6.20
C ALA A 31 4.95 -26.96 -7.23
N GLY A 32 3.77 -26.89 -7.84
CA GLY A 32 3.47 -25.91 -8.87
C GLY A 32 1.99 -25.87 -9.21
N LEU A 33 1.64 -24.90 -10.05
CA LEU A 33 0.31 -24.75 -10.63
C LEU A 33 0.38 -25.07 -12.13
N HIS A 34 -0.36 -26.09 -12.55
CA HIS A 34 -0.45 -26.54 -13.94
C HIS A 34 -1.91 -26.68 -14.34
N ALA A 35 -2.47 -25.65 -14.95
CA ALA A 35 -3.89 -25.57 -15.30
C ALA A 35 -4.10 -24.62 -16.48
N THR A 36 -5.27 -24.62 -17.10
CA THR A 36 -5.62 -23.56 -18.06
C THR A 36 -6.17 -22.33 -17.34
N PHE A 37 -6.25 -21.19 -18.03
CA PHE A 37 -6.92 -20.01 -17.49
C PHE A 37 -8.36 -20.33 -17.10
N GLY A 38 -9.08 -21.09 -17.93
CA GLY A 38 -10.46 -21.50 -17.67
C GLY A 38 -10.61 -22.33 -16.40
N ASP A 39 -9.68 -23.24 -16.13
CA ASP A 39 -9.70 -24.11 -14.93
C ASP A 39 -9.55 -23.31 -13.63
N LEU A 40 -8.84 -22.18 -13.68
CA LEU A 40 -8.51 -21.36 -12.51
C LEU A 40 -9.56 -20.30 -12.18
N LEU A 41 -10.52 -20.06 -13.07
CA LEU A 41 -11.54 -19.04 -12.88
C LEU A 41 -12.79 -19.62 -12.21
N THR A 42 -13.18 -19.06 -11.07
CA THR A 42 -14.45 -19.42 -10.40
C THR A 42 -15.67 -18.90 -11.14
N CYS A 43 -15.52 -17.80 -11.90
CA CYS A 43 -16.57 -17.20 -12.70
C CYS A 43 -15.99 -16.84 -14.08
N ARG A 44 -16.69 -17.22 -15.15
CA ARG A 44 -16.27 -16.82 -16.50
C ARG A 44 -16.40 -15.29 -16.66
N PRO A 45 -15.46 -14.63 -17.36
CA PRO A 45 -15.61 -13.24 -17.74
C PRO A 45 -16.87 -13.02 -18.58
N THR A 46 -17.46 -11.84 -18.46
CA THR A 46 -18.64 -11.45 -19.23
C THR A 46 -18.37 -11.47 -20.73
N SER A 47 -19.42 -11.67 -21.55
CA SER A 47 -19.30 -11.72 -23.01
C SER A 47 -18.64 -10.46 -23.60
N ASN A 48 -18.86 -9.28 -23.00
CA ASN A 48 -18.22 -8.04 -23.43
C ASN A 48 -16.70 -8.06 -23.23
N VAL A 49 -16.23 -8.62 -22.10
CA VAL A 49 -14.80 -8.79 -21.84
C VAL A 49 -14.21 -9.84 -22.78
N MET A 50 -14.91 -10.95 -22.98
CA MET A 50 -14.48 -12.01 -23.91
C MET A 50 -14.36 -11.48 -25.34
N ASN A 51 -15.36 -10.73 -25.84
CA ASN A 51 -15.33 -10.12 -27.16
C ASN A 51 -14.21 -9.09 -27.30
N TYR A 52 -13.97 -8.28 -26.27
CA TYR A 52 -12.88 -7.29 -26.27
C TYR A 52 -11.50 -7.97 -26.37
N ILE A 53 -11.30 -9.05 -25.62
CA ILE A 53 -10.06 -9.84 -25.67
C ILE A 53 -9.92 -10.51 -27.04
N GLN A 54 -11.01 -11.11 -27.54
CA GLN A 54 -11.02 -11.78 -28.83
C GLN A 54 -10.65 -10.83 -29.98
N GLN A 55 -11.22 -9.62 -30.02
CA GLN A 55 -10.87 -8.61 -31.02
C GLN A 55 -9.38 -8.23 -30.97
N ALA A 56 -8.81 -8.10 -29.77
CA ALA A 56 -7.40 -7.80 -29.61
C ALA A 56 -6.49 -8.96 -30.10
N ILE A 57 -6.91 -10.20 -29.86
CA ILE A 57 -6.20 -11.40 -30.31
C ILE A 57 -6.29 -11.55 -31.83
N GLU A 58 -7.47 -11.40 -32.42
CA GLU A 58 -7.67 -11.47 -33.88
C GLU A 58 -6.85 -10.43 -34.63
N HIS A 59 -6.72 -9.22 -34.06
CA HIS A 59 -5.86 -8.18 -34.64
C HIS A 59 -4.36 -8.50 -34.54
N ALA A 60 -3.95 -9.27 -33.53
CA ALA A 60 -2.55 -9.64 -33.32
C ALA A 60 -2.15 -10.91 -34.08
N LEU A 61 -3.10 -11.78 -34.43
CA LEU A 61 -2.83 -13.04 -35.12
C LEU A 61 -2.69 -12.86 -36.64
N PRO A 62 -1.73 -13.55 -37.29
CA PRO A 62 -1.65 -13.59 -38.75
C PRO A 62 -2.92 -14.18 -39.39
N SER A 63 -3.26 -13.73 -40.60
CA SER A 63 -4.36 -14.28 -41.39
C SER A 63 -4.23 -15.80 -41.56
N GLY A 64 -5.30 -16.54 -41.25
CA GLY A 64 -5.34 -18.01 -41.34
C GLY A 64 -4.85 -18.74 -40.10
N SER A 65 -4.54 -18.03 -39.00
CA SER A 65 -4.23 -18.65 -37.72
C SER A 65 -5.40 -19.50 -37.18
N PRO A 66 -5.14 -20.60 -36.45
CA PRO A 66 -6.20 -21.37 -35.80
C PRO A 66 -6.94 -20.51 -34.77
N GLY A 67 -8.19 -20.90 -34.48
CA GLY A 67 -8.98 -20.24 -33.43
C GLY A 67 -8.25 -20.29 -32.09
N PHE A 68 -8.13 -19.13 -31.44
CA PHE A 68 -7.47 -18.98 -30.15
C PHE A 68 -8.53 -18.67 -29.09
N ASP A 69 -8.61 -19.49 -28.04
CA ASP A 69 -9.45 -19.22 -26.87
C ASP A 69 -8.55 -18.90 -25.68
N VAL A 70 -8.70 -17.68 -25.14
CA VAL A 70 -7.95 -17.21 -23.97
C VAL A 70 -8.13 -18.10 -22.75
N LEU A 71 -9.26 -18.80 -22.63
CA LEU A 71 -9.52 -19.69 -21.51
C LEU A 71 -8.78 -21.02 -21.61
N ASN A 72 -8.34 -21.41 -22.81
CA ASN A 72 -7.52 -22.61 -23.01
C ASN A 72 -6.02 -22.34 -22.88
N VAL A 73 -5.62 -21.11 -22.56
CA VAL A 73 -4.20 -20.75 -22.37
C VAL A 73 -3.65 -21.51 -21.16
N PRO A 74 -2.59 -22.33 -21.33
CA PRO A 74 -1.98 -23.03 -20.22
C PRO A 74 -1.20 -22.06 -19.33
N LEU A 75 -1.40 -22.18 -18.02
CA LEU A 75 -0.61 -21.53 -16.99
C LEU A 75 0.20 -22.60 -16.25
N GLN A 76 1.51 -22.51 -16.38
CA GLN A 76 2.46 -23.41 -15.73
C GLN A 76 3.41 -22.58 -14.88
N ILE A 77 3.35 -22.76 -13.56
CA ILE A 77 4.17 -22.01 -12.60
C ILE A 77 4.77 -23.00 -11.63
N GLN A 78 6.10 -23.00 -11.52
CA GLN A 78 6.80 -23.72 -10.45
C GLN A 78 6.93 -22.78 -9.25
N PHE A 79 6.56 -23.23 -8.06
CA PHE A 79 6.59 -22.36 -6.87
C PHE A 79 8.01 -22.05 -6.40
N SER A 80 8.99 -22.90 -6.71
CA SER A 80 10.41 -22.61 -6.52
C SER A 80 10.86 -21.34 -7.26
N GLN A 81 10.40 -21.14 -8.50
CA GLN A 81 10.71 -19.95 -9.29
C GLN A 81 10.12 -18.67 -8.66
N LEU A 82 8.90 -18.75 -8.09
CA LEU A 82 8.30 -17.63 -7.36
C LEU A 82 9.10 -17.28 -6.11
N GLN A 83 9.56 -18.29 -5.38
CA GLN A 83 10.39 -18.10 -4.20
C GLN A 83 11.75 -17.48 -4.54
N GLU A 84 12.43 -17.98 -5.57
CA GLU A 84 13.68 -17.42 -6.07
C GLU A 84 13.51 -15.97 -6.51
N ALA A 85 12.46 -15.66 -7.27
CA ALA A 85 12.15 -14.31 -7.71
C ALA A 85 11.90 -13.36 -6.53
N LEU A 86 11.20 -13.82 -5.48
CA LEU A 86 10.95 -13.02 -4.28
C LEU A 86 12.24 -12.74 -3.49
N LEU A 87 13.08 -13.77 -3.30
CA LEU A 87 14.40 -13.64 -2.64
C LEU A 87 15.36 -12.77 -3.45
N ALA A 88 15.28 -12.82 -4.78
CA ALA A 88 16.05 -11.97 -5.68
C ALA A 88 15.53 -10.52 -5.77
N GLY A 89 14.50 -10.14 -5.01
CA GLY A 89 13.99 -8.78 -4.97
C GLY A 89 13.11 -8.38 -6.17
N GLN A 90 12.59 -9.35 -6.93
CA GLN A 90 11.76 -9.08 -8.11
C GLN A 90 10.31 -8.74 -7.75
N PHE A 91 9.90 -8.94 -6.49
CA PHE A 91 8.60 -8.57 -5.99
C PHE A 91 8.63 -7.15 -5.41
N THR A 92 7.60 -6.35 -5.71
CA THR A 92 7.47 -4.98 -5.19
C THR A 92 7.41 -4.90 -3.66
N LEU A 93 6.97 -5.98 -3.01
CA LEU A 93 6.93 -6.14 -1.56
C LEU A 93 8.33 -6.32 -0.93
N THR A 94 9.33 -6.78 -1.69
CA THR A 94 10.65 -7.13 -1.12
C THR A 94 11.32 -5.91 -0.51
N THR A 95 11.37 -4.76 -1.20
CA THR A 95 12.01 -3.55 -0.68
C THR A 95 11.41 -3.06 0.65
N PRO A 96 10.07 -2.92 0.81
CA PRO A 96 9.48 -2.65 2.12
C PRO A 96 9.82 -3.68 3.20
N LEU A 97 9.86 -4.98 2.88
CA LEU A 97 10.21 -6.01 3.85
C LEU A 97 11.65 -5.89 4.33
N HIS A 98 12.61 -5.61 3.44
CA HIS A 98 14.00 -5.33 3.82
C HIS A 98 14.07 -4.14 4.77
N ALA A 99 13.43 -3.02 4.42
CA ALA A 99 13.46 -1.81 5.25
C ALA A 99 12.85 -2.05 6.65
N VAL A 100 11.73 -2.78 6.73
CA VAL A 100 11.09 -3.14 8.00
C VAL A 100 11.98 -4.08 8.82
N CYS A 101 12.60 -5.10 8.20
CA CYS A 101 13.52 -6.01 8.89
C CYS A 101 14.76 -5.27 9.42
N GLU A 102 15.31 -4.32 8.66
CA GLU A 102 16.39 -3.44 9.13
C GLU A 102 15.96 -2.63 10.36
N ALA A 103 14.76 -2.04 10.35
CA ALA A 103 14.25 -1.28 11.48
C ALA A 103 14.03 -2.16 12.73
N ILE A 104 13.45 -3.35 12.57
CA ILE A 104 13.25 -4.31 13.68
C ILE A 104 14.60 -4.66 14.34
N SER A 105 15.61 -4.95 13.52
CA SER A 105 16.96 -5.27 13.99
C SER A 105 17.62 -4.06 14.69
N TYR A 106 17.48 -2.87 14.11
CA TYR A 106 18.01 -1.61 14.67
C TYR A 106 17.43 -1.29 16.05
N TYR A 107 16.12 -1.49 16.25
CA TYR A 107 15.46 -1.28 17.54
C TYR A 107 15.62 -2.46 18.52
N HIS A 108 16.40 -3.47 18.16
CA HIS A 108 16.68 -4.64 18.99
C HIS A 108 15.42 -5.32 19.53
N CYS A 109 14.40 -5.49 18.69
CA CYS A 109 13.17 -6.16 19.10
C CYS A 109 13.44 -7.58 19.58
N ASP A 110 12.81 -7.98 20.69
CA ASP A 110 12.99 -9.33 21.24
C ASP A 110 12.18 -10.38 20.47
N ILE A 111 10.93 -10.07 20.13
CA ILE A 111 9.96 -10.99 19.52
C ILE A 111 9.32 -10.28 18.33
N LEU A 112 9.20 -11.01 17.22
CA LEU A 112 8.51 -10.52 16.03
C LEU A 112 7.19 -11.27 15.85
N LEU A 113 6.06 -10.57 16.02
CA LEU A 113 4.73 -11.08 15.68
C LEU A 113 4.42 -10.75 14.21
N VAL A 114 4.20 -11.76 13.37
CA VAL A 114 3.92 -11.55 11.94
C VAL A 114 2.48 -11.90 11.61
N THR A 115 1.72 -10.91 11.10
CA THR A 115 0.30 -11.04 10.76
C THR A 115 -0.02 -10.46 9.38
N GLY A 116 -1.26 -10.66 8.92
CA GLY A 116 -1.74 -10.29 7.58
C GLY A 116 -1.62 -11.42 6.55
N ARG A 117 -2.46 -11.39 5.51
CA ARG A 117 -2.45 -12.46 4.47
C ARG A 117 -1.17 -12.54 3.65
N PRO A 118 -0.49 -11.44 3.27
CA PRO A 118 0.77 -11.55 2.55
C PRO A 118 1.83 -12.36 3.31
N ALA A 119 1.81 -12.34 4.65
CA ALA A 119 2.72 -13.13 5.47
C ALA A 119 2.41 -14.64 5.49
N CYS A 120 1.28 -15.07 4.93
CA CYS A 120 0.97 -16.49 4.75
C CYS A 120 1.72 -17.10 3.54
N LEU A 121 2.23 -16.26 2.63
CA LEU A 121 2.95 -16.74 1.45
C LEU A 121 4.31 -17.33 1.84
N PRO A 122 4.64 -18.55 1.40
CA PRO A 122 5.92 -19.19 1.72
C PRO A 122 7.14 -18.34 1.40
N GLY A 123 7.14 -17.64 0.26
CA GLY A 123 8.25 -16.76 -0.12
C GLY A 123 8.46 -15.59 0.86
N VAL A 124 7.38 -14.99 1.36
CA VAL A 124 7.46 -13.90 2.36
C VAL A 124 8.02 -14.43 3.68
N GLN A 125 7.58 -15.61 4.11
CA GLN A 125 8.09 -16.26 5.31
C GLN A 125 9.59 -16.57 5.17
N ALA A 126 9.98 -17.17 4.04
CA ALA A 126 11.37 -17.49 3.71
C ALA A 126 12.25 -16.25 3.68
N LEU A 127 11.79 -15.14 3.08
CA LEU A 127 12.53 -13.89 3.06
C LEU A 127 12.73 -13.32 4.47
N ILE A 128 11.69 -13.23 5.28
CA ILE A 128 11.83 -12.71 6.67
C ILE A 128 12.78 -13.61 7.48
N GLN A 129 12.67 -14.93 7.34
CA GLN A 129 13.58 -15.88 7.98
C GLN A 129 15.02 -15.76 7.47
N HIS A 130 15.22 -15.46 6.19
CA HIS A 130 16.54 -15.23 5.60
C HIS A 130 17.17 -13.93 6.12
N LEU A 131 16.37 -12.88 6.27
CA LEU A 131 16.82 -11.58 6.77
C LEU A 131 17.13 -11.58 8.27
N GLN A 132 16.58 -12.54 9.02
CA GLN A 132 16.80 -12.71 10.47
C GLN A 132 16.74 -11.39 11.26
N PRO A 133 15.65 -10.59 11.15
CA PRO A 133 15.52 -9.36 11.95
C PRO A 133 15.50 -9.66 13.46
N VAL A 134 15.09 -10.88 13.82
CA VAL A 134 15.26 -11.52 15.12
C VAL A 134 15.63 -12.99 14.90
N PRO A 135 16.18 -13.72 15.91
CA PRO A 135 16.37 -15.15 15.80
C PRO A 135 15.08 -15.89 15.40
N VAL A 136 15.17 -16.90 14.54
CA VAL A 136 14.00 -17.58 13.94
C VAL A 136 13.02 -18.13 14.99
N ASN A 137 13.53 -18.61 16.13
CA ASN A 137 12.71 -19.11 17.24
C ASN A 137 11.93 -18.01 18.00
N ARG A 138 12.17 -16.74 17.68
CA ARG A 138 11.47 -15.57 18.22
C ARG A 138 10.52 -14.93 17.20
N ILE A 139 10.36 -15.53 16.02
CA ILE A 139 9.36 -15.13 15.04
C ILE A 139 8.09 -15.95 15.31
N VAL A 140 7.01 -15.26 15.66
CA VAL A 140 5.70 -15.86 15.90
C VAL A 140 4.80 -15.54 14.71
N TRP A 141 4.49 -16.57 13.94
CA TRP A 141 3.54 -16.49 12.84
C TRP A 141 2.12 -16.54 13.39
N MET A 142 1.34 -15.49 13.14
CA MET A 142 -0.07 -15.45 13.54
C MET A 142 -0.95 -16.31 12.63
N ASP A 143 -0.47 -16.66 11.44
CA ASP A 143 -1.11 -17.68 10.61
C ASP A 143 -1.04 -19.04 11.31
N LYS A 144 -2.20 -19.68 11.49
CA LYS A 144 -2.32 -20.99 12.18
C LYS A 144 -1.80 -21.02 13.63
N TYR A 145 -1.63 -19.86 14.27
CA TYR A 145 -1.27 -19.76 15.69
C TYR A 145 -2.33 -20.47 16.55
N GLN A 146 -1.89 -21.24 17.55
CA GLN A 146 -2.79 -22.03 18.39
C GLN A 146 -3.60 -21.12 19.33
N VAL A 147 -4.91 -21.31 19.35
CA VAL A 147 -5.85 -20.55 20.19
C VAL A 147 -6.89 -21.47 20.80
N HIS A 148 -7.48 -21.02 21.90
CA HIS A 148 -8.56 -21.74 22.59
C HIS A 148 -9.94 -21.18 22.21
N GLU A 149 -10.99 -21.71 22.83
CA GLU A 149 -12.39 -21.40 22.52
C GLU A 149 -12.76 -19.92 22.71
N TRP A 150 -12.01 -19.17 23.51
CA TRP A 150 -12.26 -17.73 23.71
C TRP A 150 -12.04 -16.91 22.44
N TYR A 151 -11.22 -17.38 21.50
CA TYR A 151 -10.88 -16.64 20.29
C TYR A 151 -12.03 -16.72 19.27
N PRO A 152 -12.70 -15.62 18.92
CA PRO A 152 -13.96 -15.68 18.15
C PRO A 152 -13.83 -16.27 16.74
N PHE A 153 -12.65 -16.16 16.14
CA PHE A 153 -12.37 -16.66 14.78
C PHE A 153 -11.55 -17.95 14.79
N ASN A 154 -11.72 -18.76 15.85
CA ASN A 154 -11.06 -20.03 16.00
C ASN A 154 -11.52 -21.00 14.89
N GLN A 155 -10.56 -21.58 14.19
CA GLN A 155 -10.75 -22.68 13.27
C GLN A 155 -9.89 -23.85 13.73
N GLN A 156 -10.51 -24.89 14.27
CA GLN A 156 -9.84 -26.13 14.71
C GLN A 156 -8.69 -25.90 15.70
N GLY A 157 -8.89 -25.01 16.68
CA GLY A 157 -7.89 -24.67 17.69
C GLY A 157 -6.81 -23.70 17.20
N ARG A 158 -7.02 -23.02 16.06
CA ARG A 158 -6.03 -22.11 15.44
C ARG A 158 -6.67 -20.85 14.91
N ILE A 159 -5.86 -19.81 14.70
CA ILE A 159 -6.25 -18.62 13.97
C ILE A 159 -6.41 -18.99 12.49
N GLY A 160 -7.65 -18.96 11.99
CA GLY A 160 -7.94 -19.25 10.58
C GLY A 160 -7.53 -18.14 9.62
N ASN A 161 -7.70 -16.88 10.04
CA ASN A 161 -7.32 -15.71 9.27
C ASN A 161 -6.53 -14.73 10.15
N PRO A 162 -5.20 -14.62 10.03
CA PRO A 162 -4.37 -13.62 10.69
C PRO A 162 -4.91 -12.20 10.70
N LYS A 163 -5.68 -11.74 9.70
CA LYS A 163 -6.31 -10.40 9.78
C LYS A 163 -7.29 -10.27 10.96
N SER A 164 -7.86 -11.38 11.45
CA SER A 164 -8.71 -11.38 12.63
C SER A 164 -7.99 -10.94 13.91
N THR A 165 -6.66 -11.04 13.97
CA THR A 165 -5.88 -10.59 15.15
C THR A 165 -6.08 -9.11 15.44
N ALA A 166 -6.18 -8.27 14.41
CA ALA A 166 -6.47 -6.84 14.57
C ALA A 166 -7.90 -6.59 15.09
N ALA A 167 -8.89 -7.32 14.56
CA ALA A 167 -10.28 -7.22 15.01
C ALA A 167 -10.45 -7.69 16.47
N VAL A 168 -9.76 -8.78 16.85
CA VAL A 168 -9.74 -9.27 18.23
C VAL A 168 -9.02 -8.28 19.15
N GLY A 169 -7.90 -7.70 18.72
CA GLY A 169 -7.22 -6.63 19.46
C GLY A 169 -8.13 -5.43 19.73
N ALA A 170 -8.85 -4.94 18.70
CA ALA A 170 -9.82 -3.86 18.85
C ALA A 170 -10.96 -4.22 19.82
N MET A 171 -11.47 -5.45 19.75
CA MET A 171 -12.48 -5.95 20.69
C MET A 171 -11.95 -6.01 22.13
N LEU A 172 -10.72 -6.48 22.35
CA LEU A 172 -10.08 -6.47 23.67
C LEU A 172 -9.92 -5.04 24.20
N CYS A 173 -9.49 -4.08 23.36
CA CYS A 173 -9.43 -2.67 23.73
C CYS A 173 -10.81 -2.14 24.17
N SER A 174 -11.86 -2.40 23.39
CA SER A 174 -13.22 -1.97 23.72
C SER A 174 -13.73 -2.59 25.02
N LEU A 175 -13.54 -3.89 25.23
CA LEU A 175 -13.96 -4.56 26.47
C LEU A 175 -13.18 -4.05 27.69
N ALA A 176 -11.90 -3.71 27.54
CA ALA A 176 -11.09 -3.18 28.62
C ALA A 176 -11.55 -1.77 29.04
N LEU A 177 -11.94 -0.92 28.10
CA LEU A 177 -12.50 0.42 28.39
C LEU A 177 -13.78 0.33 29.24
N ASP A 178 -14.59 -0.71 29.02
CA ASP A 178 -15.81 -0.97 29.79
C ASP A 178 -15.57 -1.77 31.09
N LEU A 179 -14.31 -2.11 31.43
CA LEU A 179 -13.94 -3.00 32.54
C LEU A 179 -14.57 -4.40 32.46
N ARG A 180 -14.78 -4.90 31.24
CA ARG A 180 -15.46 -6.17 30.94
C ARG A 180 -14.52 -7.35 30.71
N LEU A 181 -13.21 -7.18 30.91
CA LEU A 181 -12.22 -8.26 30.83
C LEU A 181 -11.96 -8.85 32.23
N PRO A 182 -12.53 -10.02 32.57
CA PRO A 182 -12.31 -10.62 33.89
C PRO A 182 -10.85 -11.06 34.04
N ARG A 183 -10.23 -10.71 35.17
CA ARG A 183 -8.87 -11.15 35.56
C ARG A 183 -7.75 -10.75 34.59
N PHE A 184 -8.00 -9.77 33.72
CA PHE A 184 -7.01 -9.22 32.80
C PHE A 184 -7.03 -7.70 32.90
N ASN A 185 -5.93 -7.12 33.38
CA ASN A 185 -5.80 -5.67 33.48
C ASN A 185 -5.10 -5.12 32.24
N PHE A 186 -5.77 -4.24 31.52
CA PHE A 186 -5.27 -3.62 30.30
C PHE A 186 -5.65 -2.15 30.27
N LYS A 187 -4.65 -1.28 30.25
CA LYS A 187 -4.85 0.18 30.24
C LYS A 187 -5.17 0.67 28.83
N ALA A 188 -6.34 0.30 28.31
CA ALA A 188 -6.77 0.70 26.98
C ALA A 188 -6.95 2.22 26.82
N ALA A 189 -7.20 2.94 27.91
CA ALA A 189 -7.36 4.39 27.91
C ALA A 189 -6.08 5.16 27.52
N ASP A 190 -4.90 4.55 27.69
CA ASP A 190 -3.62 5.16 27.33
C ASP A 190 -3.29 4.97 25.83
N ILE A 191 -4.08 4.16 25.11
CA ILE A 191 -3.87 3.87 23.69
C ILE A 191 -4.61 4.93 22.86
N GLY A 192 -3.87 5.95 22.44
CA GLY A 192 -4.33 6.99 21.52
C GLY A 192 -3.77 6.82 20.11
N ALA A 193 -4.50 7.31 19.12
CA ALA A 193 -3.92 7.56 17.80
C ALA A 193 -2.97 8.77 17.90
N TYR A 194 -1.84 8.68 17.22
CA TYR A 194 -0.86 9.76 17.12
C TYR A 194 -0.35 9.87 15.69
N SER A 195 0.15 11.04 15.31
CA SER A 195 0.69 11.25 13.97
C SER A 195 2.03 10.53 13.80
N THR A 196 2.18 9.80 12.70
CA THR A 196 3.46 9.17 12.33
C THR A 196 4.27 10.05 11.36
N ILE A 197 3.76 11.22 10.99
CA ILE A 197 4.41 12.11 10.02
C ILE A 197 5.61 12.79 10.70
N ARG A 198 6.83 12.49 10.24
CA ARG A 198 8.05 13.19 10.67
C ARG A 198 8.69 13.99 9.55
N TYR A 199 8.79 13.40 8.37
CA TYR A 199 9.39 14.05 7.20
C TYR A 199 8.36 14.13 6.09
N LEU A 200 8.06 15.34 5.61
CA LEU A 200 7.09 15.58 4.55
C LEU A 200 7.78 16.23 3.34
N GLY A 201 7.44 15.75 2.15
CA GLY A 201 7.93 16.35 0.93
C GLY A 201 7.35 15.75 -0.33
N VAL A 202 8.01 16.00 -1.46
CA VAL A 202 7.55 15.58 -2.78
C VAL A 202 8.01 14.15 -3.05
N LEU A 203 7.06 13.24 -3.33
CA LEU A 203 7.39 11.87 -3.70
C LEU A 203 7.92 11.80 -5.13
N ASP A 204 8.89 10.92 -5.34
CA ASP A 204 9.24 10.46 -6.67
C ASP A 204 8.04 9.69 -7.28
N ASN A 205 7.55 10.19 -8.41
CA ASN A 205 6.37 9.69 -9.12
C ASN A 205 6.51 8.23 -9.61
N THR A 206 7.72 7.65 -9.62
CA THR A 206 7.97 6.31 -10.16
C THR A 206 8.00 5.21 -9.10
N VAL A 207 8.55 5.51 -7.92
CA VAL A 207 8.83 4.50 -6.86
C VAL A 207 8.16 4.85 -5.51
N ASN A 208 7.41 5.96 -5.41
CA ASN A 208 6.90 6.48 -4.13
C ASN A 208 7.99 6.56 -3.05
N THR A 209 9.18 7.00 -3.45
CA THR A 209 10.28 7.24 -2.51
C THR A 209 10.38 8.73 -2.23
N LEU A 210 10.74 9.10 -1.00
CA LEU A 210 10.90 10.49 -0.56
C LEU A 210 12.38 10.79 -0.33
N ARG A 211 13.21 10.90 -1.36
CA ARG A 211 14.66 11.15 -1.18
C ARG A 211 14.92 12.38 -0.31
N ASP A 212 16.07 12.41 0.38
CA ASP A 212 16.37 13.45 1.37
C ASP A 212 16.33 14.86 0.77
N GLU A 213 16.76 15.01 -0.48
CA GLU A 213 16.69 16.24 -1.28
C GLU A 213 15.26 16.74 -1.57
N ASN A 214 14.26 15.87 -1.46
CA ASN A 214 12.85 16.18 -1.69
C ASN A 214 12.05 16.33 -0.39
N ILE A 215 12.70 16.18 0.78
CA ILE A 215 12.10 16.49 2.07
C ILE A 215 12.14 18.00 2.25
N TRP A 216 10.98 18.58 2.53
CA TRP A 216 10.85 20.03 2.72
C TRP A 216 10.56 20.38 4.17
N TYR A 217 9.81 19.54 4.88
CA TYR A 217 9.52 19.72 6.29
C TYR A 217 10.06 18.53 7.08
N HIS A 218 10.87 18.82 8.10
CA HIS A 218 11.56 17.84 8.94
C HIS A 218 11.03 17.87 10.36
N GLU A 219 11.14 16.73 11.05
CA GLU A 219 10.80 16.57 12.47
C GLU A 219 9.42 17.17 12.84
N ILE A 220 8.44 17.00 11.95
CA ILE A 220 7.07 17.44 12.20
C ILE A 220 6.54 16.68 13.42
N ASP A 221 5.90 17.40 14.33
CA ASP A 221 5.20 16.84 15.47
C ASP A 221 3.77 17.36 15.48
N LEU A 222 2.86 16.67 14.81
CA LEU A 222 1.47 17.11 14.76
C LEU A 222 0.74 16.89 16.09
N ASP A 223 1.27 16.07 17.00
CA ASP A 223 0.63 15.82 18.30
C ASP A 223 0.98 16.92 19.32
N ASN A 224 1.98 17.76 19.02
CA ASN A 224 2.30 18.95 19.79
C ASN A 224 1.35 20.11 19.42
N PRO A 225 0.51 20.61 20.36
CA PRO A 225 -0.37 21.75 20.10
C PRO A 225 0.38 22.99 19.64
N ASP A 226 1.64 23.17 20.05
CA ASP A 226 2.48 24.31 19.70
C ASP A 226 3.24 24.16 18.38
N ALA A 227 3.02 23.06 17.65
CA ALA A 227 3.68 22.83 16.38
C ALA A 227 3.39 23.93 15.35
N THR A 228 4.44 24.33 14.65
CA THR A 228 4.40 25.28 13.53
C THR A 228 5.33 24.81 12.42
N LEU A 229 4.98 25.10 11.17
CA LEU A 229 5.91 24.94 10.05
C LEU A 229 6.73 26.22 9.89
N ASP A 230 8.00 26.09 9.50
CA ASP A 230 8.84 27.25 9.17
C ASP A 230 8.24 27.98 7.95
N ALA A 231 7.79 29.22 8.18
CA ALA A 231 7.15 30.05 7.15
C ALA A 231 8.12 30.46 6.02
N ARG A 232 9.43 30.25 6.16
CA ARG A 232 10.40 30.52 5.09
C ARG A 232 10.48 29.38 4.09
N LEU A 233 10.15 28.17 4.52
CA LEU A 233 10.19 26.99 3.68
C LEU A 233 9.10 27.05 2.62
N HIS A 234 9.52 26.75 1.40
CA HIS A 234 8.67 26.61 0.22
C HIS A 234 9.36 25.61 -0.71
N PHE A 235 8.58 24.98 -1.57
CA PHE A 235 9.11 24.00 -2.50
C PHE A 235 8.68 24.29 -3.94
N PRO A 236 9.59 24.11 -4.91
CA PRO A 236 9.33 24.34 -6.31
C PRO A 236 8.56 23.18 -6.93
N LEU A 237 7.65 23.52 -7.83
CA LEU A 237 6.81 22.61 -8.60
C LEU A 237 6.94 22.94 -10.08
N ARG A 238 7.01 21.88 -10.89
CA ARG A 238 7.01 21.93 -12.35
C ARG A 238 5.80 21.19 -12.96
N GLY A 239 4.79 20.95 -12.15
CA GLY A 239 3.61 20.18 -12.54
C GLY A 239 2.85 19.66 -11.33
N ASN A 240 1.90 18.77 -11.59
CA ASN A 240 1.17 18.07 -10.53
C ASN A 240 2.13 17.15 -9.77
N VAL A 241 2.04 17.17 -8.44
CA VAL A 241 2.91 16.35 -7.59
C VAL A 241 2.11 15.57 -6.54
N THR A 242 2.76 14.54 -6.03
CA THR A 242 2.29 13.83 -4.84
C THR A 242 3.15 14.25 -3.66
N LEU A 243 2.53 14.76 -2.61
CA LEU A 243 3.19 14.93 -1.33
C LEU A 243 3.01 13.65 -0.52
N GLY A 244 4.07 13.22 0.14
CA GLY A 244 4.06 12.07 1.01
C GLY A 244 5.06 12.23 2.13
N PHE A 245 5.06 11.25 3.04
CA PHE A 245 5.83 11.35 4.26
C PHE A 245 6.56 10.06 4.61
N ARG A 246 7.53 10.20 5.52
CA ARG A 246 8.19 9.10 6.22
C ARG A 246 8.17 9.31 7.73
N GLN A 247 8.24 8.18 8.44
CA GLN A 247 8.39 8.11 9.88
C GLN A 247 9.85 8.24 10.32
N LEU A 248 10.79 7.75 9.50
CA LEU A 248 12.22 7.65 9.84
C LEU A 248 13.09 8.48 8.88
N ALA A 249 14.18 9.06 9.40
CA ALA A 249 15.23 9.72 8.62
C ALA A 249 16.10 8.69 7.88
N ASN A 250 15.50 7.93 6.97
CA ASN A 250 16.20 6.95 6.15
C ASN A 250 15.63 6.97 4.72
N SER A 251 16.50 7.22 3.75
CA SER A 251 16.16 7.27 2.33
C SER A 251 15.61 5.95 1.77
N ARG A 252 15.96 4.81 2.38
CA ARG A 252 15.43 3.48 2.05
C ARG A 252 14.08 3.17 2.68
N TRP A 253 13.66 3.94 3.69
CA TRP A 253 12.37 3.72 4.34
C TRP A 253 11.22 4.03 3.36
N PRO A 254 10.22 3.16 3.24
CA PRO A 254 9.07 3.41 2.38
C PRO A 254 8.39 4.72 2.75
N ALA A 255 8.08 5.53 1.75
CA ALA A 255 7.26 6.72 1.97
C ALA A 255 5.79 6.41 1.69
N THR A 256 4.90 7.10 2.39
CA THR A 256 3.45 6.97 2.22
C THR A 256 2.90 8.23 1.56
N PRO A 257 2.16 8.11 0.44
CA PRO A 257 1.44 9.24 -0.14
C PRO A 257 0.45 9.83 0.84
N LEU A 258 0.30 11.15 0.83
CA LEU A 258 -0.59 11.86 1.73
C LEU A 258 -1.50 12.83 0.98
N TYR A 259 -0.95 13.67 0.11
CA TYR A 259 -1.71 14.63 -0.69
C TYR A 259 -1.39 14.55 -2.18
N SER A 260 -2.37 14.90 -3.01
CA SER A 260 -2.17 15.30 -4.40
C SER A 260 -2.23 16.81 -4.48
N LEU A 261 -1.23 17.43 -5.09
CA LEU A 261 -1.23 18.86 -5.42
C LEU A 261 -1.35 19.02 -6.94
N SER A 262 -2.47 19.58 -7.37
CA SER A 262 -2.84 19.71 -8.78
C SER A 262 -2.96 21.17 -9.20
N ILE A 263 -2.51 21.46 -10.42
CA ILE A 263 -2.72 22.74 -11.11
C ILE A 263 -4.04 22.65 -11.87
N ASN A 264 -5.00 23.50 -11.51
CA ASN A 264 -6.33 23.50 -12.13
C ASN A 264 -6.44 24.53 -13.27
N SER A 265 -5.61 25.58 -13.24
CA SER A 265 -5.64 26.64 -14.25
C SER A 265 -4.88 26.22 -15.52
N ALA A 266 -5.56 26.25 -16.67
CA ALA A 266 -4.96 25.96 -17.96
C ALA A 266 -3.88 26.98 -18.36
N GLU A 267 -4.03 28.25 -17.95
CA GLU A 267 -3.04 29.30 -18.19
C GLU A 267 -1.78 29.04 -17.36
N LEU A 268 -1.95 28.76 -16.06
CA LEU A 268 -0.83 28.42 -15.18
C LEU A 268 -0.11 27.14 -15.66
N ALA A 269 -0.87 26.14 -16.11
CA ALA A 269 -0.31 24.91 -16.67
C ALA A 269 0.55 25.18 -17.91
N LYS A 270 0.13 26.09 -18.80
CA LYS A 270 0.93 26.50 -19.97
C LYS A 270 2.21 27.22 -19.55
N THR A 271 2.14 28.12 -18.57
CA THR A 271 3.31 28.83 -18.06
C THR A 271 4.33 27.87 -17.46
N ILE A 272 3.87 26.90 -16.66
CA ILE A 272 4.74 25.88 -16.05
C ILE A 272 5.31 24.93 -17.12
N ALA A 273 4.55 24.59 -18.16
CA ALA A 273 5.03 23.79 -19.28
C ALA A 273 6.11 24.51 -20.11
N GLY A 274 6.13 25.85 -20.11
CA GLY A 274 7.15 26.68 -20.76
C GLY A 274 8.33 27.03 -19.85
N ASP A 275 8.79 26.08 -19.03
CA ASP A 275 9.89 26.21 -18.04
C ASP A 275 9.62 27.08 -16.80
N GLY A 276 8.36 27.48 -16.57
CA GLY A 276 7.97 28.17 -15.34
C GLY A 276 8.11 27.29 -14.09
N VAL A 277 8.64 27.86 -13.00
CA VAL A 277 8.67 27.22 -11.67
C VAL A 277 7.66 27.87 -10.75
N LEU A 278 6.78 27.06 -10.17
CA LEU A 278 5.79 27.45 -9.16
C LEU A 278 6.33 27.12 -7.77
N ASN A 279 6.46 28.12 -6.91
CA ASN A 279 6.79 27.90 -5.50
C ASN A 279 5.51 27.81 -4.67
N VAL A 280 5.47 26.84 -3.76
CA VAL A 280 4.32 26.62 -2.89
C VAL A 280 4.76 26.49 -1.44
N ARG A 281 3.94 27.02 -0.54
CA ARG A 281 4.11 26.93 0.91
C ARG A 281 2.90 26.27 1.56
N LEU A 282 3.15 25.41 2.54
CA LEU A 282 2.12 24.82 3.40
C LEU A 282 2.07 25.50 4.77
N LYS A 283 0.91 25.40 5.41
CA LYS A 283 0.71 25.71 6.83
C LYS A 283 -0.16 24.65 7.48
N LEU A 284 -0.09 24.56 8.81
CA LEU A 284 -0.95 23.66 9.59
C LEU A 284 -2.34 24.27 9.75
N HIS A 285 -3.35 23.40 9.81
CA HIS A 285 -4.75 23.74 9.99
C HIS A 285 -5.41 22.85 11.05
N GLY A 286 -6.54 23.29 11.61
CA GLY A 286 -7.26 22.56 12.66
C GLY A 286 -6.73 22.77 14.07
N LYS A 287 -5.67 23.58 14.26
CA LYS A 287 -5.13 23.91 15.58
C LYS A 287 -6.13 24.72 16.41
N SER A 288 -6.38 24.27 17.64
CA SER A 288 -7.14 24.99 18.67
C SER A 288 -6.29 25.15 19.94
N LYS A 289 -6.77 25.88 20.96
CA LYS A 289 -6.03 26.01 22.24
C LYS A 289 -5.79 24.66 22.93
N ASP A 290 -6.69 23.71 22.72
CA ASP A 290 -6.69 22.41 23.39
C ASP A 290 -6.57 21.25 22.38
N SER A 291 -6.29 21.54 21.10
CA SER A 291 -6.27 20.51 20.05
C SER A 291 -5.07 20.68 19.13
N PRO A 292 -4.32 19.59 18.90
CA PRO A 292 -3.23 19.58 17.94
C PRO A 292 -3.71 19.91 16.51
N PRO A 293 -2.79 20.35 15.63
CA PRO A 293 -3.09 20.51 14.21
C PRO A 293 -3.50 19.18 13.55
N GLU A 294 -4.54 19.22 12.72
CA GLU A 294 -5.13 18.03 12.11
C GLU A 294 -4.69 17.81 10.66
N SER A 295 -4.31 18.88 9.95
CA SER A 295 -4.04 18.79 8.51
C SER A 295 -3.09 19.87 8.00
N PHE A 296 -2.59 19.65 6.78
CA PHE A 296 -1.83 20.64 6.01
C PHE A 296 -2.74 21.31 4.99
N ILE A 297 -2.60 22.63 4.83
CA ILE A 297 -3.26 23.42 3.79
C ILE A 297 -2.25 24.27 3.03
N LEU A 298 -2.62 24.68 1.81
CA LEU A 298 -1.85 25.66 1.06
C LEU A 298 -1.91 27.02 1.78
N SER A 299 -0.74 27.61 2.03
CA SER A 299 -0.61 28.97 2.55
C SER A 299 -0.58 29.96 1.40
N ASP A 300 0.44 29.83 0.54
CA ASP A 300 0.76 30.77 -0.52
C ASP A 300 1.34 30.02 -1.72
N ALA A 301 1.20 30.62 -2.90
CA ALA A 301 1.83 30.14 -4.13
C ALA A 301 2.23 31.33 -5.03
N TRP A 302 3.39 31.24 -5.67
CA TRP A 302 3.91 32.28 -6.56
C TRP A 302 4.84 31.70 -7.63
N LEU A 303 4.94 32.37 -8.77
CA LEU A 303 5.89 32.01 -9.83
C LEU A 303 7.31 32.48 -9.49
N GLN A 304 8.30 31.95 -10.20
CA GLN A 304 9.71 32.31 -10.01
C GLN A 304 10.01 33.81 -10.15
N ASP A 305 9.20 34.54 -10.94
CA ASP A 305 9.28 36.00 -11.10
C ASP A 305 8.63 36.79 -9.94
N GLY A 306 8.07 36.09 -8.94
CA GLY A 306 7.38 36.67 -7.79
C GLY A 306 5.89 36.89 -7.99
N THR A 307 5.33 36.58 -9.17
CA THR A 307 3.90 36.77 -9.44
C THR A 307 3.05 35.86 -8.53
N PRO A 308 2.15 36.40 -7.70
CA PRO A 308 1.30 35.59 -6.83
C PRO A 308 0.27 34.80 -7.64
N ILE A 309 -0.03 33.59 -7.19
CA ILE A 309 -1.01 32.69 -7.80
C ILE A 309 -2.28 32.67 -6.95
N ALA A 310 -3.43 32.77 -7.62
CA ALA A 310 -4.73 32.69 -6.97
C ALA A 310 -4.94 31.31 -6.32
N ALA A 311 -5.61 31.29 -5.17
CA ALA A 311 -5.77 30.07 -4.37
C ALA A 311 -6.57 28.97 -5.06
N ASP A 312 -7.47 29.32 -5.98
CA ASP A 312 -8.30 28.41 -6.77
C ASP A 312 -7.57 27.78 -7.96
N ALA A 313 -6.45 28.36 -8.38
CA ALA A 313 -5.60 27.81 -9.43
C ALA A 313 -4.90 26.51 -9.02
N LEU A 314 -4.86 26.19 -7.72
CA LEU A 314 -4.23 25.00 -7.14
C LEU A 314 -5.20 24.26 -6.23
N THR A 315 -5.15 22.93 -6.26
CA THR A 315 -5.88 22.07 -5.31
C THR A 315 -4.91 21.17 -4.56
N LEU A 316 -4.92 21.25 -3.22
CA LEU A 316 -4.31 20.24 -2.35
C LEU A 316 -5.41 19.31 -1.83
N LYS A 317 -5.39 18.04 -2.23
CA LYS A 317 -6.40 17.05 -1.87
C LYS A 317 -5.76 15.88 -1.14
N LEU A 318 -6.35 15.44 -0.03
CA LEU A 318 -5.92 14.22 0.66
C LEU A 318 -6.06 13.03 -0.29
N ASN A 319 -4.97 12.30 -0.49
CA ASN A 319 -4.92 11.13 -1.35
C ASN A 319 -3.77 10.23 -0.91
N THR A 320 -4.11 9.11 -0.29
CA THR A 320 -3.17 8.15 0.32
C THR A 320 -2.88 6.92 -0.55
N LEU A 321 -3.41 6.88 -1.78
CA LEU A 321 -3.22 5.76 -2.70
C LEU A 321 -1.80 5.72 -3.28
N ALA A 322 -1.14 4.55 -3.17
CA ALA A 322 0.22 4.29 -3.62
C ALA A 322 0.36 4.14 -5.14
N ASP A 323 -0.59 3.54 -5.85
CA ASP A 323 -0.42 3.34 -7.29
C ASP A 323 -0.99 4.51 -8.10
N ARG A 324 -0.10 5.25 -8.77
CA ARG A 324 -0.45 6.41 -9.61
C ARG A 324 0.32 6.45 -10.93
N ARG A 325 0.92 5.34 -11.35
CA ARG A 325 1.77 5.30 -12.56
C ARG A 325 1.06 5.84 -13.80
N HIS A 326 -0.27 5.90 -13.83
CA HIS A 326 -1.05 6.57 -14.86
C HIS A 326 -2.05 7.56 -14.24
N SER A 327 -2.04 8.79 -14.71
CA SER A 327 -2.94 9.91 -14.39
C SER A 327 -4.44 9.66 -14.70
N GLY A 328 -4.82 8.43 -15.05
CA GLY A 328 -6.20 7.98 -15.22
C GLY A 328 -6.61 6.79 -14.35
N SER A 329 -5.75 6.36 -13.42
CA SER A 329 -5.95 5.17 -12.57
C SER A 329 -6.25 5.55 -11.12
N HIS A 330 -7.24 6.41 -10.92
CA HIS A 330 -7.97 6.36 -9.65
C HIS A 330 -8.98 5.23 -9.84
N TYR A 331 -9.12 4.28 -8.91
CA TYR A 331 -10.16 3.22 -8.94
C TYR A 331 -9.90 1.94 -9.78
N TRP A 332 -8.67 1.43 -9.89
CA TRP A 332 -8.43 0.17 -10.64
C TRP A 332 -8.99 -1.10 -9.95
N ILE A 333 -9.11 -1.10 -8.61
CA ILE A 333 -9.71 -2.20 -7.81
C ILE A 333 -11.12 -1.87 -7.34
N ASP A 334 -11.54 -0.61 -7.37
CA ASP A 334 -12.88 -0.25 -6.91
C ASP A 334 -13.90 -0.71 -7.96
N SER A 335 -14.68 -1.75 -7.62
CA SER A 335 -15.80 -2.20 -8.45
C SER A 335 -16.98 -1.22 -8.38
N GLY A 336 -16.88 -0.13 -7.61
CA GLY A 336 -17.98 0.77 -7.27
C GLY A 336 -19.09 0.09 -6.48
N SER A 337 -18.87 -1.14 -6.00
CA SER A 337 -19.89 -1.96 -5.37
C SER A 337 -19.81 -1.84 -3.86
N VAL A 338 -20.44 -0.81 -3.31
CA VAL A 338 -20.83 -0.81 -1.89
C VAL A 338 -22.08 -1.70 -1.79
N TYR A 339 -21.89 -3.02 -1.73
CA TYR A 339 -23.01 -3.91 -1.44
C TYR A 339 -23.48 -3.64 0.00
N LEU A 340 -24.66 -3.04 0.13
CA LEU A 340 -25.52 -3.31 1.28
C LEU A 340 -26.01 -4.76 1.10
N LYS A 341 -25.61 -5.64 2.02
CA LYS A 341 -26.24 -6.95 2.18
C LYS A 341 -27.64 -6.78 2.75
#